data_AF-A0A0M3JAT1-F1
#
_entry.id   AF-A0A0M3JAT1-F1
#
_cell.length_a   1.000
_cell.length_b   1.000
_cell.length_c   1.000
_cell.angle_alpha   90.00
_cell.angle_beta   90.00
_cell.angle_gamma   90.00
#
_symmetry.space_group_name_H-M   'P 1'
#
loop_
_entity.id
_entity.type
_entity.pdbx_description
1 polymer ?
#
loop_
_entity_poly.entity_id
_entity_poly.type
_entity_poly.pdbx_seq_one_letter_code
_entity_poly.pdbx_strand_id
1 'polypeptide(L)'
;LKPATKGGGETILVDGFAVAEQIRSQNVADFDLLTTAPIEHHYVEGGSSPSNAKIYSRCCNKPVIEIDREGMLKQIRYNPYDRAPMRITSTDDIIKFYKAYERLSKLVHDTKNQLEISLKPGNVIFIDNFRVLHARKAFQVG
;
A
#
# COMPACT_ATOMS: atom_id res chain seq x y z
N LEU A 1 -22.86 -13.59 -2.94
CA LEU A 1 -21.41 -13.88 -3.10
C LEU A 1 -21.19 -15.37 -2.85
N LYS A 2 -20.51 -16.09 -3.76
CA LYS A 2 -20.18 -17.52 -3.62
C LYS A 2 -18.65 -17.67 -3.54
N PRO A 3 -18.08 -18.44 -2.58
CA PRO A 3 -16.66 -18.74 -2.54
C PRO A 3 -16.18 -19.50 -3.78
N ALA A 4 -14.89 -19.40 -4.10
CA ALA A 4 -14.30 -20.18 -5.20
C ALA A 4 -14.33 -21.68 -4.88
N THR A 5 -14.62 -22.49 -5.90
CA THR A 5 -14.79 -23.95 -5.76
C THR A 5 -13.47 -24.73 -5.76
N LYS A 6 -12.40 -24.20 -6.38
CA LYS A 6 -11.07 -24.83 -6.44
C LYS A 6 -10.03 -24.19 -5.48
N GLY A 7 -10.46 -23.30 -4.57
CA GLY A 7 -9.57 -22.61 -3.63
C GLY A 7 -8.95 -21.32 -4.17
N GLY A 8 -8.19 -20.62 -3.32
CA GLY A 8 -7.71 -19.26 -3.60
C GLY A 8 -8.72 -18.19 -3.20
N GLY A 9 -8.33 -16.92 -3.34
CA GLY A 9 -9.18 -15.78 -2.99
C GLY A 9 -9.26 -15.49 -1.50
N GLU A 10 -8.43 -16.11 -0.68
CA GLU A 10 -8.27 -15.77 0.73
C GLU A 10 -7.88 -14.30 0.87
N THR A 11 -8.52 -13.60 1.79
CA THR A 11 -8.18 -12.22 2.14
C THR A 11 -6.84 -12.23 2.85
N ILE A 12 -5.95 -11.34 2.44
CA ILE A 12 -4.66 -11.09 3.09
C ILE A 12 -4.79 -9.75 3.80
N LEU A 13 -4.45 -9.70 5.08
CA LEU A 13 -4.37 -8.48 5.88
C LEU A 13 -2.95 -8.30 6.40
N VAL A 14 -2.47 -7.05 6.41
CA VAL A 14 -1.15 -6.68 6.93
C VAL A 14 -1.29 -5.46 7.83
N ASP A 15 -0.72 -5.52 9.03
CA ASP A 15 -0.63 -4.35 9.91
C ASP A 15 0.47 -3.42 9.40
N GLY A 16 0.07 -2.36 8.69
CA GLY A 16 1.00 -1.40 8.11
C GLY A 16 1.79 -0.63 9.18
N PHE A 17 1.27 -0.47 10.39
CA PHE A 17 2.01 0.19 11.48
C PHE A 17 3.13 -0.71 11.99
N ALA A 18 2.87 -2.01 12.16
CA ALA A 18 3.90 -2.97 12.53
C ALA A 18 5.02 -3.05 11.48
N VAL A 19 4.68 -2.97 10.19
CA VAL A 19 5.66 -2.91 9.10
C VAL A 19 6.47 -1.60 9.15
N ALA A 20 5.82 -0.46 9.36
CA ALA A 20 6.50 0.83 9.48
C ALA A 20 7.50 0.83 10.66
N GLU A 21 7.13 0.23 11.78
CA GLU A 21 8.01 0.05 12.94
C GLU A 21 9.21 -0.87 12.66
N GLN A 22 9.01 -1.93 11.88
CA GLN A 22 10.12 -2.78 11.42
C GLN A 22 11.11 -1.96 10.59
N ILE A 23 10.62 -1.13 9.65
CA ILE A 23 11.50 -0.25 8.87
C ILE A 23 12.24 0.71 9.79
N ARG A 24 11.55 1.36 10.73
CA ARG A 24 12.15 2.29 11.70
C ARG A 24 13.31 1.64 12.47
N SER A 25 13.13 0.39 12.90
CA SER A 25 14.16 -0.36 13.63
C SER A 25 15.32 -0.86 12.76
N GLN A 26 15.07 -1.23 11.50
CA GLN A 26 16.06 -1.82 10.60
C GLN A 26 16.87 -0.77 9.82
N ASN A 27 16.24 0.35 9.46
CA ASN A 27 16.86 1.43 8.69
C ASN A 27 16.08 2.74 8.90
N VAL A 28 16.55 3.56 9.84
CA VAL A 28 15.93 4.85 10.17
C VAL A 28 15.91 5.81 8.97
N ALA A 29 16.93 5.80 8.10
CA ALA A 29 16.98 6.69 6.94
C ALA A 29 15.88 6.39 5.92
N ASP A 30 15.51 5.12 5.76
CA ASP A 30 14.36 4.73 4.93
C ASP A 30 13.04 5.17 5.56
N PHE A 31 12.91 5.01 6.88
CA PHE A 31 11.71 5.45 7.60
C PHE A 31 11.53 6.97 7.48
N ASP A 32 12.59 7.74 7.69
CA ASP A 32 12.60 9.19 7.54
C ASP A 32 12.23 9.60 6.11
N LEU A 33 12.78 8.91 5.11
CA LEU A 33 12.44 9.18 3.71
C LEU A 33 10.97 8.87 3.40
N LEU A 34 10.46 7.73 3.87
CA LEU A 34 9.06 7.33 3.67
C LEU A 34 8.05 8.18 4.45
N THR A 35 8.50 8.90 5.48
CA THR A 35 7.68 9.83 6.27
C THR A 35 7.74 11.28 5.78
N THR A 36 8.76 11.65 5.00
CA THR A 36 8.97 13.04 4.54
C THR A 36 8.77 13.23 3.05
N ALA A 37 9.11 12.23 2.22
CA ALA A 37 9.00 12.35 0.77
C ALA A 37 7.52 12.28 0.33
N PRO A 38 7.00 13.33 -0.33
CA PRO A 38 5.65 13.31 -0.84
C PRO A 38 5.53 12.33 -2.01
N ILE A 39 4.45 11.53 -2.00
CA ILE A 39 4.04 10.69 -3.11
C ILE A 39 2.77 11.25 -3.74
N GLU A 40 2.65 11.06 -5.05
CA GLU A 40 1.43 11.40 -5.79
C GLU A 40 0.63 10.14 -6.10
N HIS A 41 -0.69 10.24 -5.95
CA HIS A 41 -1.63 9.20 -6.40
C HIS A 41 -2.68 9.82 -7.30
N HIS A 42 -2.98 9.16 -8.42
CA HIS A 42 -4.04 9.52 -9.34
C HIS A 42 -4.98 8.32 -9.51
N TYR A 43 -6.23 8.48 -9.08
CA TYR A 43 -7.29 7.55 -9.46
C TYR A 43 -7.86 7.99 -10.80
N VAL A 44 -7.72 7.14 -11.81
CA VAL A 44 -8.18 7.36 -13.18
C VAL A 44 -9.26 6.33 -13.49
N GLU A 45 -10.44 6.79 -13.92
CA GLU A 45 -11.56 5.92 -14.28
C GLU A 45 -11.99 6.18 -15.74
N GLY A 46 -12.40 5.11 -16.44
CA GLY A 46 -12.52 5.07 -17.90
C GLY A 46 -11.14 4.92 -18.57
N GLY A 47 -10.99 3.99 -19.52
CA GLY A 47 -9.62 3.69 -19.98
C GLY A 47 -9.39 2.71 -21.13
N SER A 48 -10.42 2.27 -21.88
CA SER A 48 -10.12 1.48 -23.09
C SER A 48 -9.44 2.32 -24.19
N SER A 49 -9.50 3.65 -24.11
CA SER A 49 -8.85 4.62 -25.00
C SER A 49 -8.38 5.87 -24.23
N PRO A 50 -7.21 6.45 -24.56
CA PRO A 50 -6.69 7.69 -23.96
C PRO A 50 -7.66 8.88 -24.00
N SER A 51 -8.59 8.91 -24.97
CA SER A 51 -9.56 9.99 -25.14
C SER A 51 -10.65 10.05 -24.06
N ASN A 52 -10.87 8.95 -23.33
CA ASN A 52 -11.96 8.83 -22.35
C ASN A 52 -11.45 8.69 -20.91
N ALA A 53 -10.13 8.71 -20.69
CA ALA A 53 -9.54 8.64 -19.37
C ALA A 53 -9.66 9.99 -18.65
N LYS A 54 -10.24 9.99 -17.44
CA LYS A 54 -10.35 11.19 -16.60
C LYS A 54 -9.73 10.93 -15.24
N ILE A 55 -9.02 11.91 -14.70
CA ILE A 55 -8.54 11.88 -13.32
C ILE A 55 -9.70 12.25 -12.41
N TYR A 56 -10.13 11.32 -11.55
CA TYR A 56 -11.25 11.52 -10.63
C TYR A 56 -10.79 11.96 -9.24
N SER A 57 -9.63 11.48 -8.80
CA SER A 57 -9.06 11.87 -7.51
C SER A 57 -7.55 11.98 -7.59
N ARG A 58 -7.01 12.95 -6.83
CA ARG A 58 -5.57 13.14 -6.66
C ARG A 58 -5.24 13.29 -5.20
N CYS A 59 -4.17 12.62 -4.77
CA CYS A 59 -3.48 12.94 -3.55
C CYS A 59 -2.10 13.48 -3.94
N CYS A 60 -1.83 14.73 -3.58
CA CYS A 60 -0.54 15.36 -3.78
C CYS A 60 -0.01 15.76 -2.41
N ASN A 61 1.30 15.64 -2.20
CA ASN A 61 1.99 16.12 -1.00
C ASN A 61 1.71 15.34 0.30
N LYS A 62 1.42 14.03 0.21
CA LYS A 62 1.36 13.17 1.40
C LYS A 62 2.45 12.10 1.33
N PRO A 63 3.10 11.75 2.45
CA PRO A 63 4.10 10.70 2.48
C PRO A 63 3.47 9.30 2.46
N VAL A 64 4.29 8.28 2.29
CA VAL A 64 3.87 6.87 2.40
C VAL A 64 3.45 6.55 3.83
N ILE A 65 4.21 7.07 4.81
CA ILE A 65 3.96 6.90 6.24
C ILE A 65 3.66 8.29 6.82
N GLU A 66 2.43 8.55 7.21
CA GLU A 66 2.06 9.79 7.90
C GLU A 66 2.24 9.60 9.42
N ILE A 67 2.98 10.51 10.04
CA ILE A 67 3.10 10.62 11.50
C ILE A 67 2.38 11.89 11.99
N ASP A 68 1.94 11.89 13.25
CA ASP A 68 1.39 13.07 13.90
C ASP A 68 2.48 13.99 14.47
N ARG A 69 2.08 15.02 15.25
CA ARG A 69 3.02 16.02 15.79
C ARG A 69 3.88 15.46 16.91
N GLU A 70 3.42 14.38 17.52
CA GLU A 70 4.05 13.64 18.60
C GLU A 70 4.99 12.55 18.06
N GLY A 71 5.03 12.37 16.73
CA GLY A 71 5.86 11.37 16.06
C GLY A 71 5.24 9.97 16.03
N MET A 72 3.94 9.86 16.32
CA MET A 72 3.21 8.59 16.31
C MET A 72 2.66 8.29 14.92
N LEU A 73 2.61 7.01 14.56
CA LEU A 73 2.05 6.55 13.28
C LEU A 73 0.57 6.88 13.18
N LYS A 74 0.19 7.56 12.10
CA LYS A 74 -1.17 8.04 11.86
C LYS A 74 -1.82 7.38 10.65
N GLN A 75 -1.09 7.18 9.56
CA GLN A 75 -1.63 6.58 8.34
C GLN A 75 -0.55 5.94 7.46
N ILE A 76 -0.89 4.82 6.82
CA ILE A 76 -0.11 4.21 5.75
C ILE A 76 -0.82 4.41 4.41
N ARG A 77 -0.09 4.89 3.41
CA ARG A 77 -0.55 5.09 2.02
C ARG A 77 0.27 4.18 1.11
N TYR A 78 -0.24 2.98 0.87
CA TYR A 78 0.41 2.01 0.01
C TYR A 78 -0.61 1.40 -0.95
N ASN A 79 -0.72 2.00 -2.13
CA ASN A 79 -1.45 1.45 -3.26
C ASN A 79 -0.61 1.68 -4.53
N PRO A 80 0.21 0.69 -4.94
CA PRO A 80 1.08 0.82 -6.11
C PRO A 80 0.35 1.05 -7.43
N TYR A 81 -0.92 0.66 -7.55
CA TYR A 81 -1.70 0.77 -8.79
C TYR A 81 -2.12 2.20 -9.12
N ASP A 82 -2.43 2.98 -8.08
CA ASP A 82 -2.84 4.39 -8.24
C ASP A 82 -1.66 5.37 -8.10
N ARG A 83 -0.42 4.87 -7.99
CA ARG A 83 0.77 5.71 -7.78
C ARG A 83 1.11 6.49 -9.05
N ALA A 84 0.99 7.81 -8.99
CA ALA A 84 1.28 8.71 -10.08
C ALA A 84 2.80 8.93 -10.26
N PRO A 85 3.24 9.46 -11.42
CA PRO A 85 4.64 9.84 -11.63
C PRO A 85 5.13 10.78 -10.52
N MET A 86 6.33 10.50 -9.98
CA MET A 86 6.91 11.31 -8.92
C MET A 86 7.46 12.62 -9.47
N ARG A 87 7.31 13.71 -8.72
CA ARG A 87 7.91 15.02 -9.02
C ARG A 87 9.26 15.24 -8.33
N ILE A 88 9.99 14.16 -8.04
CA ILE A 88 11.34 14.26 -7.46
C ILE A 88 12.28 14.71 -8.57
N THR A 89 13.06 15.76 -8.33
CA THR A 89 13.88 16.43 -9.35
C THR A 89 15.31 15.91 -9.44
N SER A 90 15.77 15.16 -8.44
CA SER A 90 17.12 14.58 -8.36
C SER A 90 17.09 13.07 -8.58
N THR A 91 17.94 12.57 -9.48
CA THR A 91 18.10 11.14 -9.76
C THR A 91 18.47 10.35 -8.51
N ASP A 92 19.39 10.87 -7.70
CA ASP A 92 19.85 10.18 -6.49
C ASP A 92 18.73 10.03 -5.47
N ASP A 93 17.87 11.05 -5.34
CA ASP A 93 16.76 11.02 -4.39
C ASP A 93 15.64 10.09 -4.86
N ILE A 94 15.39 10.01 -6.18
CA ILE A 94 14.51 8.99 -6.76
C ILE A 94 15.02 7.58 -6.43
N ILE A 95 16.32 7.32 -6.62
CA ILE A 95 16.91 6.00 -6.37
C ILE A 95 16.79 5.64 -4.88
N LYS A 96 17.12 6.57 -3.98
CA LYS A 96 16.96 6.36 -2.52
C LYS A 96 15.51 6.08 -2.16
N PHE A 97 14.56 6.85 -2.71
CA PHE A 97 13.14 6.66 -2.46
C PHE A 97 12.68 5.26 -2.89
N TYR A 98 13.01 4.84 -4.12
CA TYR A 98 12.60 3.52 -4.60
C TYR A 98 13.24 2.38 -3.81
N LYS A 99 14.46 2.54 -3.30
CA LYS A 99 15.07 1.54 -2.38
C LYS A 99 14.27 1.42 -1.08
N ALA A 100 13.87 2.55 -0.49
CA ALA A 100 13.04 2.53 0.73
C ALA A 100 11.64 1.97 0.46
N TYR A 101 11.04 2.35 -0.66
CA TYR A 101 9.73 1.86 -1.08
C TYR A 101 9.75 0.35 -1.42
N GLU A 102 10.84 -0.14 -2.01
CA GLU A 102 11.06 -1.57 -2.24
C GLU A 102 11.20 -2.34 -0.91
N ARG A 103 11.91 -1.78 0.08
CA ARG A 103 12.03 -2.38 1.42
C ARG A 103 10.68 -2.48 2.10
N LEU A 104 9.87 -1.42 2.04
CA LEU A 104 8.47 -1.46 2.50
C LEU A 104 7.68 -2.56 1.78
N SER A 105 7.75 -2.61 0.45
CA SER A 105 7.06 -3.63 -0.35
C SER A 105 7.46 -5.04 0.08
N LYS A 106 8.76 -5.31 0.26
CA LYS A 106 9.25 -6.62 0.71
C LYS A 106 8.67 -7.02 2.07
N LEU A 107 8.60 -6.09 3.03
CA LEU A 107 8.03 -6.37 4.35
C LEU A 107 6.51 -6.58 4.29
N VAL A 108 5.79 -5.78 3.50
CA VAL A 108 4.34 -5.97 3.29
C VAL A 108 4.03 -7.34 2.65
N HIS A 109 4.90 -7.80 1.75
CA HIS A 109 4.74 -9.09 1.08
C HIS A 109 5.37 -10.28 1.85
N ASP A 110 6.04 -10.04 2.98
CA ASP A 110 6.57 -11.11 3.83
C ASP A 110 5.41 -11.85 4.51
N THR A 111 5.37 -13.18 4.37
CA THR A 111 4.33 -14.02 4.96
C THR A 111 4.31 -13.94 6.49
N LYS A 112 5.41 -13.55 7.13
CA LYS A 112 5.47 -13.29 8.58
C LYS A 112 4.64 -12.09 9.02
N ASN A 113 4.37 -11.16 8.11
CA ASN A 113 3.58 -9.95 8.37
C ASN A 113 2.12 -10.10 7.88
N GLN A 114 1.75 -11.25 7.32
CA GLN A 114 0.45 -11.49 6.72
C GLN A 114 -0.45 -12.34 7.60
N LEU A 115 -1.69 -11.89 7.75
CA LEU A 115 -2.80 -12.70 8.25
C LEU A 115 -3.69 -13.09 7.07
N GLU A 116 -3.86 -14.39 6.87
CA GLU A 116 -4.76 -14.92 5.85
C GLU A 116 -6.11 -15.32 6.47
N ILE A 117 -7.20 -14.87 5.84
CA ILE A 117 -8.57 -15.13 6.30
C ILE A 117 -9.42 -15.65 5.12
N SER A 118 -10.05 -16.80 5.31
CA SER A 118 -11.06 -17.32 4.38
C SER A 118 -12.46 -16.83 4.77
N LEU A 119 -13.06 -15.99 3.92
CA LEU A 119 -14.42 -15.49 4.15
C LEU A 119 -15.49 -16.47 3.65
N LYS A 120 -16.48 -16.73 4.52
CA LYS A 120 -17.67 -17.52 4.19
C LYS A 120 -18.86 -16.59 3.88
N PRO A 121 -19.87 -17.03 3.12
CA PRO A 121 -21.09 -16.25 2.93
C PRO A 121 -21.70 -15.84 4.27
N GLY A 122 -21.99 -14.54 4.43
CA GLY A 122 -22.49 -13.95 5.68
C GLY A 122 -21.41 -13.35 6.57
N ASN A 123 -20.12 -13.62 6.33
CA ASN A 123 -19.03 -12.97 7.06
C ASN A 123 -18.80 -11.55 6.56
N VAL A 124 -18.49 -10.64 7.49
CA VAL A 124 -18.09 -9.26 7.22
C VAL A 124 -16.82 -8.96 8.01
N ILE A 125 -15.86 -8.28 7.38
CA ILE A 125 -14.67 -7.74 8.05
C ILE A 125 -14.73 -6.22 7.98
N PHE A 126 -14.44 -5.58 9.10
CA PHE A 126 -14.16 -4.15 9.17
C PHE A 126 -12.66 -3.96 9.36
N ILE A 127 -12.06 -3.08 8.56
CA ILE A 127 -10.65 -2.73 8.65
C ILE A 127 -10.51 -1.24 8.87
N ASP A 128 -9.52 -0.85 9.68
CA ASP A 128 -9.01 0.52 9.67
C ASP A 128 -8.14 0.71 8.43
N ASN A 129 -8.70 1.34 7.40
CA ASN A 129 -8.01 1.55 6.12
C ASN A 129 -6.83 2.54 6.20
N PHE A 130 -6.61 3.22 7.34
CA PHE A 130 -5.40 4.01 7.57
C PHE A 130 -4.24 3.19 8.12
N ARG A 131 -4.51 1.99 8.64
CA ARG A 131 -3.49 1.13 9.25
C ARG A 131 -3.32 -0.19 8.50
N VAL A 132 -4.42 -0.86 8.19
CA VAL A 132 -4.42 -2.23 7.67
C VAL A 132 -4.43 -2.21 6.15
N LEU A 133 -3.35 -2.73 5.56
CA LEU A 133 -3.30 -3.04 4.13
C LEU A 133 -4.03 -4.36 3.89
N HIS A 134 -4.65 -4.47 2.72
CA HIS A 134 -5.44 -5.64 2.38
C HIS A 134 -5.26 -6.03 0.92
N ALA A 135 -5.27 -7.33 0.66
CA ALA A 135 -5.23 -7.92 -0.67
C ALA A 135 -6.04 -9.22 -0.67
N ARG A 136 -5.98 -9.95 -1.78
CA ARG A 136 -6.50 -11.31 -1.86
C ARG A 136 -5.58 -12.18 -2.70
N LYS A 137 -5.50 -13.47 -2.36
CA LYS A 137 -4.84 -14.45 -3.23
C LYS A 137 -5.54 -14.54 -4.58
N ALA A 138 -4.78 -14.90 -5.62
CA ALA A 138 -5.36 -15.27 -6.90
C ALA A 138 -6.27 -16.49 -6.73
N PHE A 139 -7.32 -16.57 -7.55
CA PHE A 139 -8.15 -17.78 -7.62
C PHE A 139 -7.40 -18.84 -8.41
N GLN A 140 -7.51 -20.10 -8.01
CA GLN A 140 -7.00 -21.20 -8.82
C GLN A 140 -7.90 -21.36 -10.04
N VAL A 141 -7.33 -21.18 -11.24
CA VAL A 141 -8.05 -21.40 -12.50
C VAL A 141 -8.09 -22.89 -12.78
N GLY A 142 -9.27 -23.36 -13.17
CA GLY A 142 -9.59 -24.77 -13.29
C GLY A 142 -9.33 -25.37 -14.66
#